data_AF-A0A2L0PM75-F1
#
_entry.id   AF-A0A2L0PM75-F1
#
_cell.length_a   1.000
_cell.length_b   1.000
_cell.length_c   1.000
_cell.angle_alpha   90.00
_cell.angle_beta   90.00
_cell.angle_gamma   90.00
#
_symmetry.space_group_name_H-M   'P 1'
#
loop_
_entity.id
_entity.type
_entity.pdbx_description
1 polymer ?
#
loop_
_entity_poly.entity_id
_entity_poly.type
_entity_poly.pdbx_seq_one_letter_code
_entity_poly.pdbx_strand_id
1 'polypeptide(L)'
;MMNIAIGVQGRFQFTKRNTVTHEVTQETDWMDNIVLNSGLDLMAAGSWFGGVALGTGNSTPVVTQTDLDARFAASTTQQGSTVNGVSSEVPYYGFSRKTFRFAAGVFNNTILSEVGILSGNTSSAIINRALITDAQGNPTSITMLADEYLDVTVEIRVYPNATDQTGSINIMNRDQVSQTVNYTIRPANVNQAASYKIGTSMRATVSTSGNMLAAYSGAMGAAEYIPSGTNRWVSSTTAITHTMAAYVGGSFQVVHTVSLPVAQGNSSLSSFLIYTPLGLYQIGFDVALSKTSTQTMTFKYVVSWGRKT
;
A
#
# COMPACT_ATOMS: atom_id res chain seq x y z
N MET A 1 3.47 6.57 20.46
CA MET A 1 2.59 5.49 19.96
C MET A 1 3.35 4.78 18.86
N MET A 2 3.24 3.45 18.76
CA MET A 2 3.94 2.66 17.73
C MET A 2 3.39 3.01 16.34
N ASN A 3 4.26 3.39 15.38
CA ASN A 3 3.85 3.79 14.03
C ASN A 3 4.45 2.85 12.97
N ILE A 4 3.56 2.25 12.19
CA ILE A 4 3.90 1.48 10.98
C ILE A 4 3.75 2.44 9.80
N ALA A 5 4.87 2.82 9.18
CA ALA A 5 4.89 3.71 8.02
C ALA A 5 5.13 2.93 6.72
N ILE A 6 4.41 3.32 5.66
CA ILE A 6 4.42 2.64 4.36
C ILE A 6 4.57 3.66 3.23
N GLY A 7 5.60 3.50 2.40
CA GLY A 7 5.80 4.29 1.19
C GLY A 7 5.03 3.72 0.00
N VAL A 8 4.51 4.59 -0.87
CA VAL A 8 3.79 4.20 -2.10
C VAL A 8 4.42 4.88 -3.31
N GLN A 9 4.56 4.12 -4.39
CA GLN A 9 5.01 4.59 -5.70
C GLN A 9 4.17 3.92 -6.78
N GLY A 10 3.87 4.64 -7.85
CA GLY A 10 3.32 4.13 -9.11
C GLY A 10 4.34 4.28 -10.24
N ARG A 11 4.34 3.32 -11.15
CA ARG A 11 5.19 3.34 -12.33
C ARG A 11 4.35 3.00 -13.55
N PHE A 12 4.73 3.55 -14.69
CA PHE A 12 4.01 3.40 -15.94
C PHE A 12 4.94 2.97 -17.06
N GLN A 13 4.41 2.15 -17.96
CA GLN A 13 5.03 1.78 -19.22
C GLN A 13 3.94 1.78 -20.30
N PHE A 14 4.29 2.27 -21.48
CA PHE A 14 3.37 2.36 -22.60
C PHE A 14 3.83 1.43 -23.72
N THR A 15 2.89 0.70 -24.31
CA THR A 15 3.13 -0.13 -25.49
C THR A 15 2.08 0.18 -26.54
N LYS A 16 2.52 0.70 -27.68
CA LYS A 16 1.68 0.92 -28.86
C LYS A 16 1.78 -0.28 -29.79
N ARG A 17 0.64 -0.73 -30.31
CA ARG A 17 0.59 -1.87 -31.23
C ARG A 17 -0.32 -1.60 -32.40
N ASN A 18 0.08 -2.09 -33.58
CA ASN A 18 -0.77 -2.10 -34.76
C ASN A 18 -1.92 -3.11 -34.57
N THR A 19 -3.13 -2.72 -34.98
CA THR A 19 -4.33 -3.57 -34.84
C THR A 19 -4.34 -4.76 -35.78
N VAL A 20 -3.68 -4.68 -36.94
CA VAL A 20 -3.65 -5.71 -37.99
C VAL A 20 -2.45 -6.63 -37.81
N THR A 21 -1.23 -6.09 -37.70
CA THR A 21 -0.01 -6.91 -37.61
C THR A 21 0.30 -7.36 -36.19
N HIS A 22 -0.29 -6.70 -35.17
CA HIS A 22 0.00 -6.88 -33.74
C HIS A 22 1.44 -6.55 -33.32
N GLU A 23 2.24 -6.00 -34.24
CA GLU A 23 3.60 -5.57 -33.99
C GLU A 23 3.62 -4.40 -33.00
N VAL A 24 4.64 -4.41 -32.14
CA VAL A 24 4.93 -3.27 -31.25
C VAL A 24 5.58 -2.18 -32.09
N THR A 25 4.88 -1.06 -32.22
CA THR A 25 5.35 0.10 -32.98
C THR A 25 6.10 1.08 -32.10
N GLN A 26 5.85 1.04 -30.78
CA GLN A 26 6.56 1.85 -29.78
C GLN A 26 6.41 1.22 -28.40
N GLU A 27 7.49 1.22 -27.62
CA GLU A 27 7.47 0.89 -26.20
C GLU A 27 8.32 1.90 -25.44
N THR A 28 7.82 2.38 -24.30
CA THR A 28 8.59 3.29 -23.43
C THR A 28 9.35 2.51 -22.36
N ASP A 29 10.35 3.16 -21.77
CA ASP A 29 10.86 2.74 -20.48
C ASP A 29 9.83 2.99 -19.37
N TRP A 30 10.12 2.42 -18.19
CA TRP A 30 9.33 2.67 -16.98
C TRP A 30 9.59 4.07 -16.44
N MET A 31 8.51 4.82 -16.25
CA MET A 31 8.54 6.15 -15.63
C MET A 31 7.83 6.15 -14.28
N ASP A 32 8.34 6.96 -13.37
CA ASP A 32 7.83 7.10 -12.01
C ASP A 32 6.79 8.21 -11.91
N ASN A 33 5.92 8.11 -10.92
CA ASN A 33 4.84 9.08 -10.67
C ASN A 33 5.12 9.97 -9.46
N ILE A 34 4.29 11.00 -9.31
CA ILE A 34 4.02 11.61 -8.02
C ILE A 34 2.65 11.14 -7.50
N VAL A 35 2.61 10.60 -6.27
CA VAL A 35 1.33 10.32 -5.60
C VAL A 35 0.72 11.65 -5.15
N LEU A 36 -0.59 11.87 -5.34
CA LEU A 36 -1.27 13.11 -4.97
C LEU A 36 -1.76 13.06 -3.52
N ASN A 37 -1.98 14.22 -2.88
CA ASN A 37 -2.57 14.28 -1.55
C ASN A 37 -3.99 13.67 -1.55
N SER A 38 -4.81 14.05 -2.54
CA SER A 38 -6.11 13.43 -2.78
C SER A 38 -6.01 11.92 -3.00
N GLY A 39 -4.92 11.46 -3.63
CA GLY A 39 -4.65 10.05 -3.83
C GLY A 39 -4.42 9.30 -2.52
N LEU A 40 -3.61 9.86 -1.62
CA LEU A 40 -3.38 9.30 -0.30
C LEU A 40 -4.70 9.27 0.52
N ASP A 41 -5.58 10.26 0.37
CA ASP A 41 -6.92 10.25 0.98
C ASP A 41 -7.82 9.15 0.40
N LEU A 42 -7.84 9.01 -0.93
CA LEU A 42 -8.63 7.98 -1.63
C LEU A 42 -8.22 6.56 -1.23
N MET A 43 -6.91 6.35 -0.99
CA MET A 43 -6.39 5.08 -0.51
C MET A 43 -6.97 4.69 0.86
N ALA A 44 -7.43 5.64 1.68
CA ALA A 44 -8.14 5.35 2.92
C ALA A 44 -9.59 4.88 2.68
N ALA A 45 -10.23 5.32 1.60
CA ALA A 45 -11.68 5.21 1.43
C ALA A 45 -12.15 3.81 1.00
N GLY A 46 -11.38 3.09 0.18
CA GLY A 46 -11.85 1.85 -0.43
C GLY A 46 -10.85 1.25 -1.40
N SER A 47 -11.34 0.66 -2.50
CA SER A 47 -10.47 0.25 -3.61
C SER A 47 -9.99 1.47 -4.40
N TRP A 48 -8.73 1.44 -4.82
CA TRP A 48 -8.06 2.61 -5.41
C TRP A 48 -7.16 2.30 -6.61
N PHE A 49 -7.22 1.09 -7.16
CA PHE A 49 -6.42 0.68 -8.33
C PHE A 49 -7.31 0.03 -9.40
N GLY A 50 -8.18 0.84 -10.01
CA GLY A 50 -9.27 0.38 -10.89
C GLY A 50 -9.09 0.67 -12.39
N GLY A 51 -8.25 1.63 -12.76
CA GLY A 51 -8.06 2.01 -14.16
C GLY A 51 -6.92 2.98 -14.37
N VAL A 52 -6.85 3.54 -15.58
CA VAL A 52 -5.88 4.56 -15.95
C VAL A 52 -6.54 5.68 -16.75
N ALA A 53 -6.07 6.91 -16.55
CA ALA A 53 -6.44 8.09 -17.31
C ALA A 53 -5.21 8.65 -18.03
N LEU A 54 -5.42 9.25 -19.19
CA LEU A 54 -4.42 9.89 -20.02
C LEU A 54 -4.87 11.30 -20.37
N GLY A 55 -3.91 12.20 -20.51
CA GLY A 55 -4.16 13.60 -20.78
C GLY A 55 -3.12 14.23 -21.68
N THR A 56 -3.37 15.50 -22.01
CA THR A 56 -2.55 16.33 -22.91
C THR A 56 -1.84 17.47 -22.16
N GLY A 57 -1.98 17.52 -20.83
CA GLY A 57 -1.35 18.53 -19.99
C GLY A 57 0.13 18.23 -19.75
N ASN A 58 0.93 19.29 -19.68
CA ASN A 58 2.39 19.23 -19.61
C ASN A 58 2.98 20.02 -18.43
N SER A 59 2.15 20.55 -17.53
CA SER A 59 2.67 21.25 -16.35
C SER A 59 3.32 20.28 -15.39
N THR A 60 4.34 20.74 -14.67
CA THR A 60 5.05 19.95 -13.67
C THR A 60 4.08 19.34 -12.66
N PRO A 61 4.09 18.01 -12.45
CA PRO A 61 3.24 17.37 -11.44
C PRO A 61 3.52 17.88 -10.03
N VAL A 62 2.45 18.27 -9.33
CA VAL A 62 2.49 18.75 -7.94
C VAL A 62 1.51 17.97 -7.07
N VAL A 63 1.89 17.75 -5.82
CA VAL A 63 1.14 16.91 -4.87
C VAL A 63 -0.27 17.42 -4.54
N THR A 64 -0.54 18.70 -4.81
CA THR A 64 -1.82 19.36 -4.53
C THR A 64 -2.84 19.21 -5.66
N GLN A 65 -2.43 18.70 -6.82
CA GLN A 65 -3.36 18.36 -7.89
C GLN A 65 -4.34 17.27 -7.42
N THR A 66 -5.53 17.27 -8.01
CA THR A 66 -6.59 16.29 -7.74
C THR A 66 -6.97 15.47 -8.98
N ASP A 67 -6.49 15.90 -10.16
CA ASP A 67 -6.66 15.25 -11.45
C ASP A 67 -5.44 15.55 -12.37
N LEU A 68 -5.47 14.99 -13.57
CA LEU A 68 -4.63 15.37 -14.70
C LEU A 68 -4.95 16.81 -15.09
N ASP A 69 -3.97 17.53 -15.62
CA ASP A 69 -4.15 18.94 -16.00
C ASP A 69 -5.15 19.08 -17.14
N ALA A 70 -5.08 18.19 -18.13
CA ALA A 70 -5.99 18.11 -19.25
C ALA A 70 -6.31 16.64 -19.54
N ARG A 71 -7.07 16.01 -18.63
CA ARG A 71 -7.59 14.65 -18.82
C ARG A 71 -8.33 14.55 -20.15
N PHE A 72 -7.91 13.62 -20.99
CA PHE A 72 -8.46 13.42 -22.34
C PHE A 72 -9.26 12.11 -22.42
N ALA A 73 -8.70 11.01 -21.91
CA ALA A 73 -9.34 9.70 -21.98
C ALA A 73 -9.08 8.89 -20.72
N ALA A 74 -9.93 7.89 -20.48
CA ALA A 74 -9.80 6.94 -19.39
C ALA A 74 -10.19 5.54 -19.82
N SER A 75 -9.55 4.52 -19.23
CA SER A 75 -9.87 3.11 -19.46
C SER A 75 -9.81 2.30 -18.17
N THR A 76 -10.77 1.39 -18.04
CA THR A 76 -10.80 0.32 -17.03
C THR A 76 -10.71 -1.06 -17.68
N THR A 77 -10.46 -1.11 -19.00
CA THR A 77 -10.42 -2.37 -19.77
C THR A 77 -9.11 -3.08 -19.51
N GLN A 78 -9.05 -3.84 -18.43
CA GLN A 78 -7.87 -4.60 -18.05
C GLN A 78 -7.59 -5.71 -19.07
N GLN A 79 -6.34 -5.83 -19.48
CA GLN A 79 -5.81 -6.92 -20.28
C GLN A 79 -5.14 -7.94 -19.37
N GLY A 80 -5.51 -9.21 -19.53
CA GLY A 80 -4.96 -10.31 -18.76
C GLY A 80 -5.21 -10.22 -17.24
N SER A 81 -4.50 -11.08 -16.51
CA SER A 81 -4.57 -11.16 -15.05
C SER A 81 -3.65 -10.14 -14.39
N THR A 82 -4.04 -9.66 -13.21
CA THR A 82 -3.16 -8.85 -12.36
C THR A 82 -1.94 -9.68 -11.94
N VAL A 83 -0.75 -9.13 -12.10
CA VAL A 83 0.50 -9.74 -11.66
C VAL A 83 0.90 -9.13 -10.33
N ASN A 84 1.12 -9.95 -9.31
CA ASN A 84 1.60 -9.50 -8.01
C ASN A 84 2.95 -10.15 -7.73
N GLY A 85 3.81 -9.44 -7.01
CA GLY A 85 5.11 -9.97 -6.63
C GLY A 85 5.77 -9.13 -5.54
N VAL A 86 7.02 -9.48 -5.24
CA VAL A 86 7.82 -8.83 -4.20
C VAL A 86 9.26 -8.70 -4.65
N SER A 87 9.95 -7.72 -4.10
CA SER A 87 11.39 -7.71 -3.96
C SER A 87 11.73 -7.92 -2.49
N SER A 88 12.45 -9.01 -2.22
CA SER A 88 12.98 -9.34 -0.90
C SER A 88 14.40 -8.80 -0.69
N GLU A 89 14.90 -7.95 -1.60
CA GLU A 89 16.15 -7.24 -1.44
C GLU A 89 15.86 -5.78 -1.08
N VAL A 90 16.74 -5.15 -0.31
CA VAL A 90 16.55 -3.75 0.11
C VAL A 90 16.76 -2.83 -1.11
N PRO A 91 15.86 -1.86 -1.37
CA PRO A 91 14.63 -1.57 -0.62
C PRO A 91 13.54 -2.61 -0.87
N TYR A 92 13.00 -3.20 0.21
CA TYR A 92 11.90 -4.16 0.12
C TYR A 92 10.67 -3.51 -0.49
N TYR A 93 9.96 -4.22 -1.37
CA TYR A 93 8.63 -3.79 -1.81
C TYR A 93 7.75 -4.95 -2.25
N GLY A 94 6.45 -4.80 -2.03
CA GLY A 94 5.43 -5.54 -2.78
C GLY A 94 5.01 -4.75 -4.00
N PHE A 95 4.62 -5.43 -5.08
CA PHE A 95 4.04 -4.77 -6.25
C PHE A 95 2.78 -5.45 -6.76
N SER A 96 1.94 -4.65 -7.42
CA SER A 96 0.80 -5.11 -8.20
C SER A 96 0.81 -4.41 -9.55
N ARG A 97 0.70 -5.20 -10.62
CA ARG A 97 0.80 -4.74 -12.00
C ARG A 97 -0.46 -5.10 -12.77
N LYS A 98 -1.00 -4.13 -13.50
CA LYS A 98 -2.16 -4.26 -14.38
C LYS A 98 -1.88 -3.58 -15.70
N THR A 99 -2.38 -4.14 -16.79
CA THR A 99 -2.33 -3.52 -18.11
C THR A 99 -3.74 -3.09 -18.50
N PHE A 100 -3.92 -1.84 -18.91
CA PHE A 100 -5.20 -1.30 -19.36
C PHE A 100 -5.12 -0.88 -20.82
N ARG A 101 -6.13 -1.24 -21.61
CA ARG A 101 -6.16 -0.97 -23.04
C ARG A 101 -7.06 0.21 -23.39
N PHE A 102 -6.56 1.08 -24.26
CA PHE A 102 -7.36 2.01 -25.04
C PHE A 102 -7.47 1.48 -26.46
N ALA A 103 -8.70 1.34 -26.95
CA ALA A 103 -8.96 0.83 -28.30
C ALA A 103 -8.38 1.77 -29.38
N ALA A 104 -8.20 1.23 -30.58
CA ALA A 104 -7.80 2.02 -31.73
C ALA A 104 -8.85 3.07 -32.10
N GLY A 105 -8.38 4.20 -32.63
CA GLY A 105 -9.23 5.36 -32.96
C GLY A 105 -9.70 6.20 -31.76
N VAL A 106 -9.39 5.82 -30.51
CA VAL A 106 -9.76 6.64 -29.33
C VAL A 106 -9.08 8.01 -29.36
N PHE A 107 -7.83 8.07 -29.80
CA PHE A 107 -7.01 9.27 -29.66
C PHE A 107 -6.97 10.15 -30.91
N ASN A 108 -7.31 9.66 -32.10
CA ASN A 108 -7.38 10.45 -33.34
C ASN A 108 -6.20 11.44 -33.54
N ASN A 109 -4.95 10.95 -33.48
CA ASN A 109 -3.72 11.76 -33.56
C ASN A 109 -3.51 12.77 -32.41
N THR A 110 -4.20 12.61 -31.28
CA THR A 110 -3.95 13.39 -30.08
C THR A 110 -2.58 13.05 -29.50
N ILE A 111 -1.84 14.09 -29.12
CA ILE A 111 -0.55 14.02 -28.46
C ILE A 111 -0.79 13.87 -26.96
N LEU A 112 -0.41 12.73 -26.39
CA LEU A 112 -0.55 12.44 -24.97
C LEU A 112 0.74 12.76 -24.22
N SER A 113 0.63 13.37 -23.05
CA SER A 113 1.78 13.85 -22.26
C SER A 113 1.68 13.59 -20.76
N GLU A 114 0.56 13.09 -20.26
CA GLU A 114 0.38 12.78 -18.84
C GLU A 114 -0.49 11.55 -18.61
N VAL A 115 -0.30 10.92 -17.45
CA VAL A 115 -0.97 9.69 -17.03
C VAL A 115 -1.28 9.70 -15.54
N GLY A 116 -2.38 9.05 -15.16
CA GLY A 116 -2.78 8.86 -13.77
C GLY A 116 -3.59 7.60 -13.57
N ILE A 117 -3.55 7.04 -12.36
CA ILE A 117 -4.27 5.81 -11.99
C ILE A 117 -5.60 6.20 -11.38
N LEU A 118 -6.68 5.62 -11.93
CA LEU A 118 -8.04 5.83 -11.46
C LEU A 118 -8.32 4.93 -10.26
N SER A 119 -9.04 5.47 -9.27
CA SER A 119 -9.43 4.69 -8.10
C SER A 119 -10.40 3.55 -8.43
N GLY A 120 -11.28 3.71 -9.44
CA GLY A 120 -12.32 2.73 -9.76
C GLY A 120 -12.75 2.73 -11.23
N ASN A 121 -13.61 3.67 -11.61
CA ASN A 121 -14.20 3.79 -12.96
C ASN A 121 -13.56 4.93 -13.79
N THR A 122 -13.99 5.10 -15.04
CA THR A 122 -13.45 6.11 -15.98
C THR A 122 -13.67 7.56 -15.53
N SER A 123 -14.66 7.82 -14.69
CA SER A 123 -14.94 9.15 -14.10
C SER A 123 -14.32 9.36 -12.72
N SER A 124 -13.57 8.38 -12.21
CA SER A 124 -13.00 8.44 -10.86
C SER A 124 -11.86 9.44 -10.76
N ALA A 125 -11.59 9.90 -9.54
CA ALA A 125 -10.40 10.67 -9.24
C ALA A 125 -9.12 9.81 -9.43
N ILE A 126 -7.99 10.47 -9.67
CA ILE A 126 -6.70 9.79 -9.76
C ILE A 126 -5.98 9.77 -8.42
N ILE A 127 -5.19 8.73 -8.19
CA ILE A 127 -4.33 8.63 -7.01
C ILE A 127 -2.95 9.27 -7.23
N ASN A 128 -2.57 9.44 -8.49
CA ASN A 128 -1.26 9.92 -8.88
C ASN A 128 -1.30 10.60 -10.24
N ARG A 129 -0.21 11.31 -10.52
CA ARG A 129 0.05 11.91 -11.82
C ARG A 129 1.51 11.69 -12.21
N ALA A 130 1.77 11.51 -13.50
CA ALA A 130 3.09 11.54 -14.08
C ALA A 130 3.03 12.26 -15.44
N LEU A 131 4.11 12.94 -15.81
CA LEU A 131 4.33 13.28 -17.21
C LEU A 131 4.87 12.05 -17.93
N ILE A 132 4.55 11.92 -19.21
CA ILE A 132 5.17 10.93 -20.07
C ILE A 132 6.59 11.41 -20.36
N THR A 133 7.60 10.60 -20.09
CA THR A 133 9.01 10.97 -20.25
C THR A 133 9.78 9.99 -21.12
N ASP A 134 10.89 10.44 -21.69
CA ASP A 134 11.88 9.57 -22.34
C ASP A 134 12.76 8.83 -21.31
N ALA A 135 13.72 8.05 -21.80
CA ALA A 135 14.67 7.28 -20.99
C ALA A 135 15.59 8.15 -20.13
N GLN A 136 15.73 9.44 -20.46
CA GLN A 136 16.52 10.43 -19.72
C GLN A 136 15.65 11.21 -18.71
N GLY A 137 14.35 10.93 -18.64
CA GLY A 137 13.40 11.59 -17.76
C GLY A 137 12.89 12.94 -18.29
N ASN A 138 13.17 13.28 -19.56
CA ASN A 138 12.65 14.50 -20.15
C ASN A 138 11.20 14.29 -20.60
N PRO A 139 10.29 15.27 -20.39
CA PRO A 139 8.94 15.18 -20.91
C PRO A 139 8.92 14.90 -22.42
N THR A 140 8.16 13.87 -22.81
CA THR A 140 7.94 13.44 -24.18
C THR A 140 6.47 13.15 -24.39
N SER A 141 6.09 12.81 -25.61
CA SER A 141 4.70 12.54 -25.95
C SER A 141 4.51 11.30 -26.80
N ILE A 142 3.33 10.70 -26.68
CA ILE A 142 2.91 9.58 -27.52
C ILE A 142 1.86 10.08 -28.52
N THR A 143 2.10 9.82 -29.80
CA THR A 143 1.13 10.05 -30.88
C THR A 143 0.57 8.73 -31.37
N MET A 144 -0.75 8.63 -31.42
CA MET A 144 -1.50 7.42 -31.78
C MET A 144 -2.13 7.57 -33.16
N LEU A 145 -1.85 6.62 -34.06
CA LEU A 145 -2.52 6.50 -35.35
C LEU A 145 -3.88 5.79 -35.19
N ALA A 146 -4.72 5.89 -36.21
CA ALA A 146 -6.09 5.37 -36.17
C ALA A 146 -6.15 3.83 -36.10
N ASP A 147 -5.15 3.13 -36.61
CA ASP A 147 -5.04 1.67 -36.66
C ASP A 147 -4.19 1.10 -35.51
N GLU A 148 -3.95 1.88 -34.45
CA GLU A 148 -3.13 1.47 -33.30
C GLU A 148 -3.92 1.54 -32.00
N TYR A 149 -3.72 0.54 -31.14
CA TYR A 149 -4.20 0.58 -29.77
C TYR A 149 -3.05 0.80 -28.79
N LEU A 150 -3.38 1.32 -27.61
CA LEU A 150 -2.41 1.62 -26.55
C LEU A 150 -2.69 0.73 -25.35
N ASP A 151 -1.69 -0.05 -24.96
CA ASP A 151 -1.65 -0.72 -23.67
C ASP A 151 -0.81 0.09 -22.70
N VAL A 152 -1.40 0.45 -21.56
CA VAL A 152 -0.72 1.12 -20.46
C VAL A 152 -0.54 0.12 -19.34
N THR A 153 0.71 -0.28 -19.12
CA THR A 153 1.09 -1.14 -18.01
C THR A 153 1.42 -0.28 -16.81
N VAL A 154 0.69 -0.50 -15.72
CA VAL A 154 0.81 0.23 -14.47
C VAL A 154 1.33 -0.72 -13.40
N GLU A 155 2.34 -0.29 -12.65
CA GLU A 155 2.83 -1.00 -11.47
C GLU A 155 2.75 -0.10 -10.24
N ILE A 156 1.97 -0.51 -9.25
CA ILE A 156 2.02 0.09 -7.92
C ILE A 156 3.00 -0.71 -7.06
N ARG A 157 3.90 0.00 -6.39
CA ARG A 157 4.84 -0.52 -5.40
C ARG A 157 4.52 0.05 -4.03
N VAL A 158 4.63 -0.80 -3.01
CA VAL A 158 4.51 -0.41 -1.61
C VAL A 158 5.76 -0.83 -0.85
N TYR A 159 6.30 0.11 -0.09
CA TYR A 159 7.61 0.06 0.53
C TYR A 159 7.45 0.05 2.05
N PRO A 160 7.60 -1.10 2.72
CA PRO A 160 7.81 -1.09 4.16
C PRO A 160 9.16 -0.43 4.48
N ASN A 161 9.29 0.12 5.69
CA ASN A 161 10.57 0.61 6.18
C ASN A 161 11.59 -0.54 6.25
N ALA A 162 12.71 -0.39 5.54
CA ALA A 162 13.77 -1.39 5.52
C ALA A 162 14.58 -1.44 6.84
N THR A 163 14.53 -0.37 7.63
CA THR A 163 15.21 -0.26 8.92
C THR A 163 14.24 -0.39 10.08
N ASP A 164 14.73 -1.00 11.15
CA ASP A 164 13.99 -1.12 12.41
C ASP A 164 13.56 0.25 12.93
N GLN A 165 12.29 0.37 13.29
CA GLN A 165 11.75 1.55 13.95
C GLN A 165 11.66 1.28 15.45
N THR A 166 12.37 2.05 16.26
CA THR A 166 12.41 1.86 17.71
C THR A 166 11.68 2.97 18.45
N GLY A 167 11.33 2.71 19.71
CA GLY A 167 10.77 3.71 20.61
C GLY A 167 10.44 3.11 21.97
N SER A 168 9.71 3.85 22.79
CA SER A 168 9.24 3.37 24.09
C SER A 168 7.76 3.69 24.31
N ILE A 169 7.10 2.87 25.13
CA ILE A 169 5.73 3.08 25.57
C ILE A 169 5.62 2.85 27.08
N ASN A 170 4.68 3.55 27.70
CA ASN A 170 4.28 3.27 29.07
C ASN A 170 3.18 2.20 29.06
N ILE A 171 3.40 1.12 29.80
CA ILE A 171 2.38 0.16 30.19
C ILE A 171 1.61 0.77 31.35
N MET A 172 0.32 0.96 31.14
CA MET A 172 -0.57 1.60 32.11
C MET A 172 -1.34 0.52 32.88
N ASN A 173 -1.43 0.67 34.20
CA ASN A 173 -2.44 -0.01 35.01
C ASN A 173 -3.50 1.04 35.40
N ARG A 174 -4.63 1.02 34.70
CA ARG A 174 -5.61 2.13 34.70
C ARG A 174 -4.90 3.44 34.33
N ASP A 175 -4.84 4.40 35.24
CA ASP A 175 -4.27 5.74 34.99
C ASP A 175 -2.82 5.88 35.48
N GLN A 176 -2.23 4.82 36.04
CA GLN A 176 -0.87 4.83 36.57
C GLN A 176 0.10 4.11 35.63
N VAL A 177 1.28 4.70 35.42
CA VAL A 177 2.37 4.05 34.69
C VAL A 177 2.89 2.90 35.56
N SER A 178 2.72 1.66 35.10
CA SER A 178 3.23 0.46 35.77
C SER A 178 4.66 0.13 35.34
N GLN A 179 4.99 0.38 34.08
CA GLN A 179 6.29 0.07 33.48
C GLN A 179 6.49 0.90 32.22
N THR A 180 7.73 1.22 31.85
CA THR A 180 8.10 1.68 30.51
C THR A 180 8.84 0.55 29.80
N VAL A 181 8.44 0.23 28.57
CA VAL A 181 9.06 -0.80 27.74
C VAL A 181 9.52 -0.20 26.42
N ASN A 182 10.66 -0.65 25.92
CA ASN A 182 11.11 -0.32 24.58
C ASN A 182 10.51 -1.29 23.57
N TYR A 183 10.28 -0.80 22.36
CA TYR A 183 9.79 -1.60 21.25
C TYR A 183 10.65 -1.43 20.01
N THR A 184 10.61 -2.44 19.15
CA THR A 184 11.16 -2.44 17.80
C THR A 184 10.08 -2.90 16.83
N ILE A 185 9.88 -2.16 15.74
CA ILE A 185 9.00 -2.51 14.63
C ILE A 185 9.85 -2.88 13.42
N ARG A 186 9.54 -4.00 12.78
CA ARG A 186 10.18 -4.48 11.54
C ARG A 186 9.13 -5.06 10.60
N PRO A 187 9.27 -4.95 9.27
CA PRO A 187 8.43 -5.73 8.38
C PRO A 187 8.61 -7.25 8.59
N ALA A 188 7.63 -8.03 8.20
CA ALA A 188 7.60 -9.49 8.30
C ALA A 188 7.17 -10.09 6.96
N ASN A 189 7.66 -11.29 6.65
CA ASN A 189 7.34 -11.99 5.40
C ASN A 189 7.47 -11.10 4.15
N VAL A 190 8.55 -10.31 4.06
CA VAL A 190 8.76 -9.42 2.89
C VAL A 190 8.92 -10.17 1.57
N ASN A 191 9.29 -11.44 1.65
CA ASN A 191 9.41 -12.38 0.53
C ASN A 191 8.09 -13.07 0.14
N GLN A 192 6.95 -12.70 0.74
CA GLN A 192 5.64 -13.29 0.43
C GLN A 192 4.73 -12.28 -0.26
N ALA A 193 4.43 -12.48 -1.55
CA ALA A 193 3.51 -11.61 -2.29
C ALA A 193 2.09 -11.58 -1.69
N ALA A 194 1.67 -12.67 -1.04
CA ALA A 194 0.37 -12.74 -0.36
C ALA A 194 0.23 -11.72 0.78
N SER A 195 1.34 -11.21 1.33
CA SER A 195 1.38 -10.17 2.37
C SER A 195 0.94 -8.78 1.86
N TYR A 196 0.91 -8.57 0.55
CA TYR A 196 0.62 -7.28 -0.08
C TYR A 196 -0.69 -7.35 -0.87
N LYS A 197 -1.74 -6.70 -0.36
CA LYS A 197 -3.09 -6.57 -0.93
C LYS A 197 -3.30 -5.19 -1.55
N ILE A 198 -2.39 -4.81 -2.43
CA ILE A 198 -2.37 -3.53 -3.14
C ILE A 198 -3.71 -3.31 -3.87
N GLY A 199 -4.25 -2.10 -3.79
CA GLY A 199 -5.59 -1.76 -4.28
C GLY A 199 -6.71 -1.95 -3.26
N THR A 200 -6.42 -2.43 -2.05
CA THR A 200 -7.34 -2.45 -0.89
C THR A 200 -7.14 -1.22 -0.02
N SER A 201 -8.19 -0.75 0.66
CA SER A 201 -8.12 0.40 1.56
C SER A 201 -6.96 0.29 2.56
N MET A 202 -6.15 1.34 2.71
CA MET A 202 -4.98 1.42 3.62
C MET A 202 -5.35 1.25 5.08
N ARG A 203 -6.58 1.62 5.43
CA ARG A 203 -7.10 1.48 6.78
C ARG A 203 -7.68 0.08 7.00
N ALA A 204 -7.92 -0.71 5.96
CA ALA A 204 -8.48 -2.04 6.18
C ALA A 204 -7.51 -2.87 7.04
N THR A 205 -8.07 -3.81 7.79
CA THR A 205 -7.26 -4.85 8.40
C THR A 205 -7.51 -6.09 7.59
N VAL A 206 -6.45 -6.67 7.03
CA VAL A 206 -6.61 -7.74 6.05
C VAL A 206 -6.02 -9.01 6.63
N SER A 207 -6.88 -10.00 6.81
CA SER A 207 -6.44 -11.33 7.16
C SER A 207 -6.33 -12.20 5.92
N THR A 208 -5.28 -13.00 5.82
CA THR A 208 -5.26 -14.14 4.90
C THR A 208 -5.99 -15.36 5.47
N SER A 209 -6.31 -15.34 6.77
CA SER A 209 -6.85 -16.50 7.52
C SER A 209 -7.87 -16.15 8.63
N GLY A 210 -8.49 -14.97 8.59
CA GLY A 210 -9.37 -14.45 9.67
C GLY A 210 -8.63 -13.65 10.76
N ASN A 211 -7.30 -13.66 10.73
CA ASN A 211 -6.43 -13.07 11.73
C ASN A 211 -6.00 -11.62 11.44
N MET A 212 -6.21 -10.74 12.41
CA MET A 212 -5.87 -9.31 12.35
C MET A 212 -4.55 -8.98 13.06
N LEU A 213 -4.18 -9.86 13.99
CA LEU A 213 -3.03 -9.78 14.88
C LEU A 213 -2.75 -11.15 15.51
N ALA A 214 -1.48 -11.48 15.67
CA ALA A 214 -1.03 -12.62 16.47
C ALA A 214 0.00 -12.20 17.51
N ALA A 215 0.04 -12.88 18.65
CA ALA A 215 0.99 -12.65 19.72
C ALA A 215 1.83 -13.91 19.98
N TYR A 216 3.11 -13.71 20.21
CA TYR A 216 4.09 -14.78 20.33
C TYR A 216 4.88 -14.65 21.63
N SER A 217 5.27 -15.78 22.21
CA SER A 217 6.16 -15.77 23.38
C SER A 217 7.63 -15.61 23.01
N GLY A 218 8.00 -15.82 21.74
CA GLY A 218 9.38 -15.67 21.26
C GLY A 218 9.68 -14.27 20.71
N ALA A 219 10.95 -14.07 20.40
CA ALA A 219 11.45 -12.82 19.83
C ALA A 219 11.01 -12.63 18.36
N MET A 220 11.17 -11.40 17.89
CA MET A 220 11.07 -11.06 16.46
C MET A 220 12.03 -11.91 15.61
N GLY A 221 11.60 -12.23 14.39
CA GLY A 221 12.45 -12.82 13.36
C GLY A 221 13.12 -11.77 12.48
N ALA A 222 13.92 -12.21 11.51
CA ALA A 222 14.33 -11.35 10.39
C ALA A 222 13.12 -10.95 9.53
N ALA A 223 13.32 -10.02 8.59
CA ALA A 223 12.24 -9.43 7.79
C ALA A 223 11.50 -10.44 6.89
N GLU A 224 12.17 -11.53 6.53
CA GLU A 224 11.66 -12.64 5.71
C GLU A 224 10.82 -13.65 6.51
N TYR A 225 10.81 -13.52 7.83
CA TYR A 225 10.11 -14.43 8.74
C TYR A 225 9.05 -13.69 9.54
N ILE A 226 8.35 -14.44 10.38
CA ILE A 226 7.47 -13.96 11.44
C ILE A 226 8.13 -14.16 12.82
N PRO A 227 7.55 -13.66 13.92
CA PRO A 227 8.09 -13.92 15.24
C PRO A 227 8.12 -15.41 15.61
N SER A 228 9.06 -15.77 16.48
CA SER A 228 9.35 -17.15 16.89
C SER A 228 8.53 -17.60 18.12
N GLY A 229 8.70 -18.87 18.49
CA GLY A 229 8.07 -19.45 19.68
C GLY A 229 6.61 -19.83 19.48
N THR A 230 5.92 -20.16 20.58
CA THR A 230 4.51 -20.54 20.54
C THR A 230 3.67 -19.32 20.18
N ASN A 231 2.82 -19.47 19.15
CA ASN A 231 1.73 -18.54 18.92
C ASN A 231 0.77 -18.63 20.11
N ARG A 232 0.82 -17.63 20.99
CA ARG A 232 0.07 -17.60 22.25
C ARG A 232 -1.36 -17.17 22.03
N TRP A 233 -1.59 -16.42 20.96
CA TRP A 233 -2.88 -15.85 20.70
C TRP A 233 -2.98 -15.35 19.27
N VAL A 234 -4.14 -15.57 18.67
CA VAL A 234 -4.49 -15.03 17.37
C VAL A 234 -5.87 -14.41 17.47
N SER A 235 -6.03 -13.19 16.97
CA SER A 235 -7.36 -12.62 16.80
C SER A 235 -8.13 -13.41 15.77
N SER A 236 -9.30 -13.92 16.13
CA SER A 236 -10.37 -14.15 15.17
C SER A 236 -11.41 -13.04 15.32
N THR A 237 -12.21 -12.81 14.28
CA THR A 237 -13.21 -11.74 14.21
C THR A 237 -14.29 -11.77 15.30
N THR A 238 -14.37 -12.82 16.14
CA THR A 238 -15.43 -13.01 17.14
C THR A 238 -14.98 -12.86 18.60
N ALA A 239 -13.68 -12.92 18.91
CA ALA A 239 -13.20 -12.97 20.31
C ALA A 239 -12.54 -11.67 20.81
N ILE A 240 -12.30 -10.69 19.94
CA ILE A 240 -11.64 -9.43 20.29
C ILE A 240 -12.29 -8.21 19.65
N THR A 241 -12.13 -7.08 20.33
CA THR A 241 -12.51 -5.79 19.80
C THR A 241 -11.30 -5.18 19.10
N HIS A 242 -11.34 -5.15 17.77
CA HIS A 242 -10.48 -4.29 16.97
C HIS A 242 -11.30 -3.11 16.48
N THR A 243 -10.89 -1.91 16.87
CA THR A 243 -11.54 -0.67 16.46
C THR A 243 -10.53 0.22 15.77
N MET A 244 -11.05 1.03 14.88
CA MET A 244 -10.30 1.99 14.10
C MET A 244 -10.85 3.38 14.39
N ALA A 245 -9.97 4.33 14.63
CA ALA A 245 -10.37 5.72 14.66
C ALA A 245 -10.94 6.13 13.29
N ALA A 246 -11.87 7.08 13.30
CA ALA A 246 -12.34 7.70 12.06
C ALA A 246 -11.15 8.30 11.29
N TYR A 247 -11.12 8.08 9.98
CA TYR A 247 -10.11 8.71 9.13
C TYR A 247 -10.38 10.21 9.04
N VAL A 248 -9.31 11.01 9.15
CA VAL A 248 -9.35 12.46 8.98
C VAL A 248 -8.61 12.78 7.68
N GLY A 249 -9.28 13.43 6.73
CA GLY A 249 -8.65 13.80 5.45
C GLY A 249 -7.38 14.61 5.65
N GLY A 250 -6.34 14.31 4.86
CA GLY A 250 -5.01 14.90 4.96
C GLY A 250 -4.13 14.31 6.07
N SER A 251 -4.65 13.45 6.95
CA SER A 251 -3.82 12.84 8.02
C SER A 251 -2.87 11.76 7.50
N PHE A 252 -3.27 11.09 6.40
CA PHE A 252 -2.61 9.92 5.81
C PHE A 252 -2.23 8.84 6.84
N GLN A 253 -3.03 8.73 7.90
CA GLN A 253 -2.83 7.76 8.97
C GLN A 253 -4.13 7.40 9.68
N VAL A 254 -4.18 6.21 10.26
CA VAL A 254 -5.27 5.78 11.15
C VAL A 254 -4.71 5.12 12.40
N VAL A 255 -5.34 5.42 13.54
CA VAL A 255 -5.07 4.75 14.82
C VAL A 255 -5.93 3.49 14.91
N HIS A 256 -5.27 2.37 15.14
CA HIS A 256 -5.90 1.08 15.45
C HIS A 256 -5.82 0.83 16.95
N THR A 257 -6.92 0.37 17.53
CA THR A 257 -7.02 -0.05 18.94
C THR A 257 -7.46 -1.50 18.99
N VAL A 258 -6.62 -2.35 19.59
CA VAL A 258 -6.94 -3.76 19.82
C VAL A 258 -7.05 -3.98 21.31
N SER A 259 -8.15 -4.60 21.74
CA SER A 259 -8.40 -4.94 23.14
C SER A 259 -8.53 -6.45 23.30
N LEU A 260 -7.66 -7.02 24.13
CA LEU A 260 -7.74 -8.41 24.58
C LEU A 260 -8.61 -8.47 25.84
N PRO A 261 -9.74 -9.20 25.82
CA PRO A 261 -10.55 -9.39 27.01
C PRO A 261 -9.85 -10.29 28.05
N VAL A 262 -10.42 -10.37 29.24
CA VAL A 262 -9.88 -11.16 30.37
C VAL A 262 -9.63 -12.63 30.03
N ALA A 263 -10.44 -13.22 29.15
CA ALA A 263 -10.30 -14.63 28.76
C ALA A 263 -9.16 -14.92 27.77
N GLN A 264 -8.56 -13.90 27.15
CA GLN A 264 -7.62 -14.06 26.03
C GLN A 264 -6.22 -13.56 26.37
N GLY A 265 -5.20 -14.15 25.72
CA GLY A 265 -3.81 -13.70 25.82
C GLY A 265 -3.19 -13.79 27.21
N ASN A 266 -3.66 -14.70 28.06
CA ASN A 266 -3.20 -14.86 29.45
C ASN A 266 -1.84 -15.58 29.50
N SER A 267 -0.78 -14.86 29.12
CA SER A 267 0.57 -15.38 29.00
C SER A 267 1.60 -14.25 29.04
N SER A 268 2.87 -14.61 28.85
CA SER A 268 3.96 -13.69 28.55
C SER A 268 4.06 -13.50 27.04
N LEU A 269 4.01 -12.25 26.59
CA LEU A 269 3.93 -11.83 25.19
C LEU A 269 5.15 -10.98 24.85
N SER A 270 6.05 -11.53 24.05
CA SER A 270 7.34 -10.89 23.71
C SER A 270 7.26 -10.14 22.38
N SER A 271 6.35 -10.55 21.49
CA SER A 271 6.19 -9.91 20.19
C SER A 271 4.78 -10.07 19.63
N PHE A 272 4.43 -9.15 18.73
CA PHE A 272 3.19 -9.15 17.95
C PHE A 272 3.49 -9.22 16.46
N LEU A 273 2.60 -9.86 15.71
CA LEU A 273 2.53 -9.83 14.26
C LEU A 273 1.25 -9.10 13.86
N ILE A 274 1.41 -7.95 13.20
CA ILE A 274 0.35 -7.06 12.74
C ILE A 274 0.11 -7.33 11.26
N TYR A 275 -1.17 -7.51 10.89
CA TYR A 275 -1.58 -7.68 9.50
C TYR A 275 -2.14 -6.37 8.97
N THR A 276 -1.50 -5.82 7.93
CA THR A 276 -1.99 -4.64 7.22
C THR A 276 -2.28 -5.01 5.75
N PRO A 277 -3.01 -4.18 5.00
CA PRO A 277 -3.24 -4.41 3.58
C PRO A 277 -1.96 -4.39 2.76
N LEU A 278 -0.91 -3.73 3.24
CA LEU A 278 0.30 -3.49 2.45
C LEU A 278 1.56 -4.14 3.06
N GLY A 279 1.38 -5.16 3.88
CA GLY A 279 2.48 -5.89 4.49
C GLY A 279 2.15 -6.41 5.87
N LEU A 280 3.00 -7.32 6.34
CA LEU A 280 3.00 -7.77 7.73
C LEU A 280 4.12 -7.05 8.48
N TYR A 281 3.89 -6.79 9.76
CA TYR A 281 4.86 -6.12 10.61
C TYR A 281 4.97 -6.84 11.94
N GLN A 282 6.18 -6.97 12.44
CA GLN A 282 6.47 -7.48 13.77
C GLN A 282 6.70 -6.31 14.70
N ILE A 283 6.22 -6.42 15.93
CA ILE A 283 6.55 -5.51 17.03
C ILE A 283 7.13 -6.36 18.15
N GLY A 284 8.39 -6.17 18.49
CA GLY A 284 9.04 -6.83 19.62
C GLY A 284 9.23 -5.87 20.78
N PHE A 285 9.18 -6.39 21.99
CA PHE A 285 9.44 -5.64 23.22
C PHE A 285 10.74 -6.12 23.86
N ASP A 286 11.48 -5.21 24.47
CA ASP A 286 12.70 -5.54 25.23
C ASP A 286 12.39 -6.34 26.51
N VAL A 287 11.21 -6.10 27.08
CA VAL A 287 10.64 -6.85 28.20
C VAL A 287 9.30 -7.45 27.79
N ALA A 288 9.12 -8.74 28.03
CA ALA A 288 7.88 -9.43 27.70
C ALA A 288 6.70 -8.91 28.52
N LEU A 289 5.58 -8.66 27.85
CA LEU A 289 4.35 -8.15 28.44
C LEU A 289 3.56 -9.30 29.05
N SER A 290 3.30 -9.24 30.35
CA SER A 290 2.53 -10.27 31.06
C SER A 290 1.08 -9.85 31.23
N LYS A 291 0.15 -10.73 30.85
CA LYS A 291 -1.29 -10.57 31.09
C LYS A 291 -1.85 -11.79 31.81
N THR A 292 -2.74 -11.56 32.77
CA THR A 292 -3.47 -12.61 33.50
C THR A 292 -4.96 -12.60 33.17
N SER A 293 -5.67 -13.64 33.62
CA SER A 293 -7.12 -13.82 33.43
C SER A 293 -7.99 -12.82 34.20
N THR A 294 -7.39 -11.89 34.95
CA THR A 294 -8.08 -10.82 35.68
C THR A 294 -7.95 -9.47 34.98
N GLN A 295 -7.13 -9.37 33.94
CA GLN A 295 -6.76 -8.12 33.29
C GLN A 295 -7.29 -8.07 31.87
N THR A 296 -7.69 -6.88 31.42
CA THR A 296 -7.81 -6.56 29.99
C THR A 296 -6.53 -5.88 29.52
N MET A 297 -6.07 -6.19 28.32
CA MET A 297 -4.94 -5.48 27.71
C MET A 297 -5.40 -4.74 26.47
N THR A 298 -5.11 -3.44 26.39
CA THR A 298 -5.38 -2.64 25.19
C THR A 298 -4.07 -2.09 24.66
N PHE A 299 -3.85 -2.23 23.36
CA PHE A 299 -2.71 -1.63 22.69
C PHE A 299 -3.17 -0.86 21.45
N LYS A 300 -2.43 0.21 21.16
CA LYS A 300 -2.70 1.12 20.05
C LYS A 300 -1.48 1.22 19.15
N TYR A 301 -1.71 1.17 17.86
CA TYR A 301 -0.70 1.43 16.84
C TYR A 301 -1.28 2.32 15.74
N VAL A 302 -0.40 3.02 15.05
CA VAL A 302 -0.75 3.83 13.89
C VAL A 302 -0.30 3.09 12.64
N VAL A 303 -1.15 3.08 11.63
CA VAL A 303 -0.74 2.80 10.25
C VAL A 303 -0.75 4.12 9.53
N SER A 304 0.40 4.53 9.00
CA SER A 304 0.58 5.71 8.19
C SER A 304 1.10 5.33 6.81
N TRP A 305 0.69 6.07 5.79
CA TRP A 305 1.15 5.88 4.43
C TRP A 305 1.53 7.21 3.80
N GLY A 306 2.46 7.15 2.87
CA GLY A 306 2.97 8.33 2.20
C GLY A 306 3.60 7.97 0.87
N ARG A 307 4.20 8.97 0.24
CA ARG A 307 5.04 8.77 -0.94
C ARG A 307 6.28 7.99 -0.54
N LYS A 308 6.80 7.18 -1.45
CA LYS A 308 8.19 6.71 -1.34
C LYS A 308 9.11 7.94 -1.30
N THR A 309 9.97 8.00 -0.28
CA THR A 309 11.05 8.98 -0.14
C THR A 309 12.36 8.42 -0.67
#